data_AF-A0A1F8A4P1-F1
#
_entry.id   AF-A0A1F8A4P1-F1
#
_cell.length_a   1.000
_cell.length_b   1.000
_cell.length_c   1.000
_cell.angle_alpha   90.00
_cell.angle_beta   90.00
_cell.angle_gamma   90.00
#
_symmetry.space_group_name_H-M   'P 1'
#
loop_
_entity.id
_entity.type
_entity.pdbx_description
1 polymer ?
#
loop_
_entity_poly.entity_id
_entity_poly.type
_entity_poly.pdbx_seq_one_letter_code
_entity_poly.pdbx_strand_id
1 'polypeptide(L)'
;MRLSSLALLVTTTPIALGCTFGFDFSHTYGTWGGANSVRCIAFIFESDNPDMHNQEKDAAVETGCSGGCHNLEYKGKTYEFCYESAASNRMNGDATIQRVDGGVKVNIWPDGVEKKSVFSGGVTSIARSTYHRSNIKCPSA
;
A
#
# COMPACT_ATOMS: atom_id res chain seq x y z
N MET A 1 41.85 -28.25 34.85
CA MET A 1 40.79 -27.23 34.80
C MET A 1 40.17 -27.28 33.41
N ARG A 2 38.92 -27.74 33.27
CA ARG A 2 38.21 -27.79 31.98
C ARG A 2 37.41 -26.49 31.86
N LEU A 3 37.79 -25.60 30.95
CA LEU A 3 36.96 -24.47 30.55
C LEU A 3 36.04 -24.93 29.41
N SER A 4 34.76 -25.08 29.72
CA SER A 4 33.71 -25.26 28.72
C SER A 4 33.39 -23.91 28.09
N SER A 5 33.85 -23.70 26.87
CA SER A 5 33.46 -22.54 26.06
C SER A 5 32.02 -22.71 25.58
N LEU A 6 31.08 -22.01 26.21
CA LEU A 6 29.74 -21.81 25.66
C LEU A 6 29.85 -20.92 24.41
N ALA A 7 29.70 -21.52 23.23
CA ALA A 7 29.49 -20.77 22.00
C ALA A 7 28.03 -20.30 21.95
N LEU A 8 27.79 -19.00 22.17
CA LEU A 8 26.50 -18.38 21.87
C LEU A 8 26.32 -18.33 20.35
N LEU A 9 25.42 -19.15 19.81
CA LEU A 9 24.86 -18.94 18.48
C LEU A 9 23.94 -17.72 18.55
N VAL A 10 24.42 -16.57 18.05
CA VAL A 10 23.56 -15.43 17.75
C VAL A 10 22.81 -15.78 16.47
N THR A 11 21.61 -16.34 16.60
CA THR A 11 20.70 -16.47 15.46
C THR A 11 20.24 -15.05 15.10
N THR A 12 20.83 -14.46 14.08
CA THR A 12 20.28 -13.27 13.42
C THR A 12 19.01 -13.71 12.71
N THR A 13 17.87 -13.72 13.41
CA THR A 13 16.58 -13.85 12.75
C THR A 13 16.51 -12.72 11.73
N PRO A 14 16.33 -12.99 10.43
CA PRO A 14 16.08 -11.91 9.49
C PRO A 14 14.85 -11.19 10.05
N ILE A 15 15.01 -9.90 10.35
CA ILE A 15 13.89 -9.04 10.69
C ILE A 15 13.02 -9.14 9.44
N ALA A 16 11.95 -9.93 9.52
CA ALA A 16 11.03 -10.05 8.40
C ALA A 16 10.53 -8.63 8.17
N LEU A 17 11.02 -7.99 7.09
CA LEU A 17 10.51 -6.71 6.64
C LEU A 17 9.01 -6.91 6.52
N GLY A 18 8.23 -6.14 7.29
CA GLY A 18 6.81 -6.11 7.08
C GLY A 18 6.49 -5.29 5.82
N CYS A 19 5.30 -5.51 5.31
CA CYS A 19 4.79 -4.93 4.09
C CYS A 19 3.72 -3.91 4.45
N THR A 20 3.66 -2.88 3.62
CA THR A 20 2.59 -1.89 3.64
C THR A 20 1.68 -2.12 2.44
N PHE A 21 0.40 -2.34 2.71
CA PHE A 21 -0.63 -2.52 1.71
C PHE A 21 -1.56 -1.31 1.74
N GLY A 22 -2.06 -0.88 0.59
CA GLY A 22 -2.96 0.26 0.58
C GLY A 22 -3.58 0.62 -0.76
N PHE A 23 -4.27 1.77 -0.73
CA PHE A 23 -4.91 2.41 -1.88
C PHE A 23 -4.41 3.84 -2.01
N ASP A 24 -4.14 4.28 -3.24
CA ASP A 24 -3.74 5.65 -3.57
C ASP A 24 -4.75 6.25 -4.53
N PHE A 25 -5.42 7.33 -4.10
CA PHE A 25 -6.38 8.07 -4.90
C PHE A 25 -5.79 9.44 -5.21
N SER A 26 -5.63 9.73 -6.49
CA SER A 26 -4.97 10.94 -6.96
C SER A 26 -5.80 11.64 -8.03
N HIS A 27 -5.82 12.96 -7.96
CA HIS A 27 -6.42 13.83 -8.96
C HIS A 27 -5.38 14.81 -9.45
N THR A 28 -5.06 14.72 -10.74
CA THR A 28 -4.18 15.67 -11.42
C THR A 28 -5.03 16.70 -12.13
N TYR A 29 -4.75 17.98 -11.89
CA TYR A 29 -5.39 19.10 -12.58
C TYR A 29 -4.37 20.13 -13.05
N GLY A 30 -4.54 20.62 -14.27
CA GLY A 30 -3.66 21.59 -14.92
C GLY A 30 -4.27 23.00 -14.94
N THR A 31 -3.43 24.02 -14.79
CA THR A 31 -3.86 25.42 -14.68
C THR A 31 -4.37 26.00 -16.01
N TRP A 32 -4.10 25.35 -17.14
CA TRP A 32 -4.39 25.82 -18.52
C TRP A 32 -5.38 24.91 -19.26
N GLY A 33 -6.30 24.27 -18.53
CA GLY A 33 -7.40 23.49 -19.13
C GLY A 33 -7.03 22.15 -19.77
N GLY A 34 -5.75 21.74 -19.75
CA GLY A 34 -5.29 20.56 -20.48
C GLY A 34 -5.21 19.25 -19.71
N ALA A 35 -5.01 19.28 -18.38
CA ALA A 35 -4.89 18.06 -17.56
C ALA A 35 -6.03 18.00 -16.55
N ASN A 36 -6.84 16.95 -16.61
CA ASN A 36 -7.82 16.60 -15.58
C ASN A 36 -7.96 15.08 -15.58
N SER A 37 -7.28 14.41 -14.65
CA SER A 37 -7.30 12.95 -14.56
C SER A 37 -7.41 12.48 -13.12
N VAL A 38 -8.26 11.50 -12.89
CA VAL A 38 -8.39 10.81 -11.62
C VAL A 38 -7.80 9.43 -11.77
N ARG A 39 -6.99 9.01 -10.79
CA ARG A 39 -6.37 7.71 -10.76
C ARG A 39 -6.52 7.11 -9.37
N CYS A 40 -7.04 5.90 -9.32
CA CYS A 40 -7.21 5.10 -8.12
C CYS A 40 -6.50 3.76 -8.33
N ILE A 41 -5.58 3.43 -7.42
CA ILE A 41 -4.79 2.21 -7.50
C ILE A 41 -4.74 1.51 -6.14
N ALA A 42 -4.56 0.19 -6.16
CA ALA A 42 -4.07 -0.59 -5.03
C ALA A 42 -2.56 -0.77 -5.15
N PHE A 43 -1.86 -0.89 -4.01
CA PHE A 43 -0.41 -1.02 -3.99
C PHE A 43 0.11 -1.88 -2.85
N ILE A 44 1.37 -2.32 -3.02
CA ILE A 44 2.18 -3.03 -2.03
C ILE A 44 3.56 -2.36 -1.97
N PHE A 45 4.06 -2.16 -0.75
CA PHE A 45 5.46 -1.89 -0.46
C PHE A 45 6.04 -3.01 0.41
N GLU A 46 7.25 -3.45 0.13
CA GLU A 46 8.07 -4.31 0.99
C GLU A 46 8.81 -3.47 2.05
N SER A 47 8.03 -2.69 2.80
CA SER A 47 8.51 -1.83 3.88
C SER A 47 7.37 -1.53 4.83
N ASP A 48 7.68 -1.45 6.13
CA ASP A 48 6.74 -1.02 7.17
C ASP A 48 6.60 0.50 7.28
N ASN A 49 7.53 1.24 6.67
CA ASN A 49 7.50 2.71 6.68
C ASN A 49 7.98 3.26 5.33
N PRO A 50 7.24 3.00 4.24
CA PRO A 50 7.61 3.50 2.93
C PRO A 50 7.41 5.02 2.87
N ASP A 51 8.31 5.70 2.16
CA ASP A 51 8.04 7.06 1.70
C ASP A 51 7.09 6.98 0.50
N MET A 52 5.79 7.06 0.76
CA MET A 52 4.75 6.88 -0.27
C MET A 52 4.77 7.94 -1.39
N HIS A 53 5.54 9.01 -1.24
CA HIS A 53 5.68 10.05 -2.26
C HIS A 53 6.93 9.87 -3.10
N ASN A 54 8.02 9.41 -2.50
CA ASN A 54 9.33 9.34 -3.15
C ASN A 54 9.82 7.92 -3.45
N GLN A 55 9.24 6.91 -2.81
CA GLN A 55 9.57 5.50 -3.04
C GLN A 55 8.67 4.90 -4.11
N GLU A 56 9.26 4.15 -5.03
CA GLU A 56 8.52 3.34 -5.99
C GLU A 56 7.81 2.18 -5.29
N LYS A 57 6.59 1.88 -5.73
CA LYS A 57 5.78 0.78 -5.20
C LYS A 57 6.32 -0.54 -5.73
N ASP A 58 6.47 -1.54 -4.85
CA ASP A 58 6.92 -2.87 -5.25
C ASP A 58 5.90 -3.60 -6.13
N ALA A 59 4.61 -3.29 -5.96
CA ALA A 59 3.55 -3.69 -6.88
C ALA A 59 2.38 -2.69 -6.83
N ALA A 60 1.69 -2.52 -7.96
CA ALA A 60 0.48 -1.71 -8.04
C ALA A 60 -0.44 -2.18 -9.17
N VAL A 61 -1.75 -1.98 -8.98
CA VAL A 61 -2.77 -2.22 -10.01
C VAL A 61 -3.78 -1.08 -10.03
N GLU A 62 -4.22 -0.69 -11.22
CA GLU A 62 -5.30 0.27 -11.37
C GLU A 62 -6.64 -0.38 -11.05
N THR A 63 -7.39 0.22 -10.14
CA THR A 63 -8.66 -0.32 -9.65
C THR A 63 -9.88 0.39 -10.25
N GLY A 64 -9.66 1.51 -10.96
CA GLY A 64 -10.72 2.52 -11.12
C GLY A 64 -11.11 3.10 -9.76
N CYS A 65 -12.08 4.02 -9.72
CA CYS A 65 -12.56 4.67 -8.48
C CYS A 65 -13.99 4.26 -8.09
N SER A 66 -14.65 3.40 -8.86
CA SER A 66 -16.02 2.94 -8.61
C SER A 66 -16.14 1.91 -7.48
N GLY A 67 -15.03 1.43 -6.93
CA GLY A 67 -15.00 0.28 -6.05
C GLY A 67 -14.83 -1.04 -6.79
N GLY A 68 -14.86 -2.11 -6.00
CA GLY A 68 -14.72 -3.48 -6.45
C GLY A 68 -13.56 -4.21 -5.77
N CYS A 69 -13.43 -5.48 -6.09
CA CYS A 69 -12.31 -6.33 -5.69
C CYS A 69 -11.36 -6.50 -6.87
N HIS A 70 -10.07 -6.29 -6.62
CA HIS A 70 -9.02 -6.35 -7.63
C HIS A 70 -7.88 -7.22 -7.15
N ASN A 71 -7.45 -8.12 -8.01
CA ASN A 71 -6.31 -8.98 -7.72
C ASN A 71 -5.01 -8.29 -8.12
N LEU A 72 -4.03 -8.38 -7.24
CA LEU A 72 -2.65 -7.95 -7.46
C LEU A 72 -1.71 -9.10 -7.11
N GLU A 73 -0.92 -9.53 -8.09
CA GLU A 73 0.11 -10.53 -7.88
C GLU A 73 1.38 -9.90 -7.34
N TYR A 74 1.97 -10.53 -6.32
CA TYR A 74 3.24 -10.11 -5.74
C TYR A 74 3.97 -11.31 -5.14
N LYS A 75 5.22 -11.53 -5.58
CA LYS A 75 6.08 -12.65 -5.15
C LYS A 75 5.38 -14.01 -5.16
N GLY A 76 4.70 -14.34 -6.27
CA GLY A 76 4.00 -15.62 -6.44
C GLY A 76 2.74 -15.78 -5.57
N LYS A 77 2.27 -14.72 -4.91
CA LYS A 77 1.02 -14.67 -4.16
C LYS A 77 0.04 -13.68 -4.79
N THR A 78 -1.24 -14.04 -4.78
CA THR A 78 -2.31 -13.16 -5.24
C THR A 78 -3.01 -12.55 -4.04
N TYR A 79 -3.09 -11.22 -4.04
CA TYR A 79 -3.76 -10.42 -3.04
C TYR A 79 -5.01 -9.79 -3.65
N GLU A 80 -6.15 -9.98 -3.00
CA GLU A 80 -7.41 -9.33 -3.35
C GLU A 80 -7.58 -8.06 -2.53
N PHE A 81 -7.64 -6.94 -3.23
CA PHE A 81 -7.91 -5.62 -2.69
C PHE A 81 -9.36 -5.26 -2.98
N CYS A 82 -10.18 -5.15 -1.95
CA CYS A 82 -11.58 -4.73 -2.09
C CYS A 82 -11.78 -3.35 -1.46
N TYR A 83 -12.52 -2.49 -2.11
CA TYR A 83 -13.03 -1.24 -1.52
C TYR A 83 -14.38 -0.88 -2.14
N GLU A 84 -15.22 -0.15 -1.41
CA GLU A 84 -16.58 0.13 -1.85
C GLU A 84 -16.68 1.20 -2.94
N SER A 85 -16.06 2.37 -2.75
CA SER A 85 -15.96 3.42 -3.76
C SER A 85 -14.98 4.51 -3.36
N ALA A 86 -14.62 5.36 -4.32
CA ALA A 86 -13.84 6.56 -4.07
C ALA A 86 -14.42 7.77 -4.83
N ALA A 87 -14.59 8.88 -4.14
CA ALA A 87 -15.05 10.14 -4.72
C ALA A 87 -14.27 11.31 -4.13
N SER A 88 -13.90 12.30 -4.95
CA SER A 88 -13.09 13.46 -4.52
C SER A 88 -11.81 13.07 -3.76
N ASN A 89 -11.13 12.03 -4.25
CA ASN A 89 -9.97 11.40 -3.61
C ASN A 89 -10.24 10.91 -2.17
N ARG A 90 -11.48 10.60 -1.81
CA ARG A 90 -11.81 10.04 -0.50
C ARG A 90 -12.44 8.68 -0.67
N MET A 91 -11.99 7.76 0.18
CA MET A 91 -12.62 6.47 0.35
C MET A 91 -14.01 6.64 0.94
N ASN A 92 -14.98 5.92 0.39
CA ASN A 92 -16.33 5.82 0.94
C ASN A 92 -16.64 4.35 1.16
N GLY A 93 -17.02 4.01 2.40
CA GLY A 93 -17.16 2.62 2.85
C GLY A 93 -15.84 1.99 3.29
N ASP A 94 -15.84 0.66 3.41
CA ASP A 94 -14.68 -0.09 3.90
C ASP A 94 -13.68 -0.42 2.79
N ALA A 95 -12.44 -0.67 3.18
CA ALA A 95 -11.43 -1.22 2.28
C ALA A 95 -10.56 -2.27 2.96
N THR A 96 -10.29 -3.34 2.24
CA THR A 96 -9.72 -4.57 2.80
C THR A 96 -8.73 -5.21 1.86
N ILE A 97 -7.80 -5.95 2.45
CA ILE A 97 -6.83 -6.78 1.75
C ILE A 97 -6.89 -8.21 2.29
N GLN A 98 -6.86 -9.19 1.39
CA GLN A 98 -6.76 -10.60 1.75
C GLN A 98 -5.97 -11.37 0.72
N ARG A 99 -5.19 -12.38 1.15
CA ARG A 99 -4.60 -13.35 0.23
C ARG A 99 -5.66 -14.30 -0.31
N VAL A 100 -5.71 -14.48 -1.63
CA VAL A 100 -6.71 -15.33 -2.30
C VAL A 100 -6.53 -16.81 -1.93
N ASP A 101 -5.28 -17.26 -1.77
CA ASP A 101 -4.92 -18.64 -1.38
C ASP A 101 -5.11 -18.91 0.13
N GLY A 102 -5.79 -18.01 0.84
CA GLY A 102 -5.99 -18.06 2.28
C GLY A 102 -5.14 -17.03 3.02
N GLY A 103 -5.73 -16.45 4.07
CA GLY A 103 -5.08 -15.44 4.89
C GLY A 103 -6.10 -14.69 5.74
N VAL A 104 -5.61 -14.00 6.77
CA VAL A 104 -6.44 -13.10 7.57
C VAL A 104 -6.82 -11.90 6.71
N LYS A 105 -8.11 -11.62 6.62
CA LYS A 105 -8.61 -10.39 6.02
C LYS A 105 -8.22 -9.21 6.91
N VAL A 106 -7.55 -8.23 6.34
CA VAL A 106 -7.11 -7.02 7.05
C VAL A 106 -7.87 -5.83 6.51
N ASN A 107 -8.43 -5.02 7.40
CA ASN A 107 -9.03 -3.74 7.02
C ASN A 107 -7.91 -2.71 6.82
N ILE A 108 -7.81 -2.19 5.60
CA ILE A 108 -7.03 -1.00 5.27
C ILE A 108 -7.77 0.26 5.74
N TRP A 109 -9.09 0.25 5.65
CA TRP A 109 -9.98 1.27 6.19
C TRP A 109 -11.21 0.59 6.80
N PRO A 110 -11.66 0.98 8.00
CA PRO A 110 -11.26 2.16 8.77
C PRO A 110 -10.01 1.99 9.65
N ASP A 111 -9.45 0.78 9.77
CA ASP A 111 -8.41 0.51 10.79
C ASP A 111 -7.01 1.04 10.44
N GLY A 112 -6.76 1.41 9.19
CA GLY A 112 -5.48 1.92 8.72
C GLY A 112 -5.28 3.41 8.92
N VAL A 113 -4.31 3.94 8.17
CA VAL A 113 -3.90 5.35 8.21
C VAL A 113 -4.25 6.00 6.88
N GLU A 114 -4.85 7.18 6.96
CA GLU A 114 -5.02 8.09 5.82
C GLU A 114 -3.89 9.14 5.84
N LYS A 115 -3.20 9.31 4.70
CA LYS A 115 -2.30 10.43 4.44
C LYS A 115 -2.85 11.25 3.28
N LYS A 116 -2.82 12.57 3.42
CA LYS A 116 -3.23 13.52 2.37
C LYS A 116 -2.05 14.37 1.96
N SER A 117 -1.93 14.63 0.67
CA SER A 117 -0.89 15.51 0.13
C SER A 117 -1.45 16.32 -1.03
N VAL A 118 -0.98 17.55 -1.16
CA VAL A 118 -1.19 18.36 -2.35
C VAL A 118 0.17 18.82 -2.84
N PHE A 119 0.48 18.51 -4.09
CA PHE A 119 1.58 19.11 -4.82
C PHE A 119 1.01 20.18 -5.74
N SER A 120 1.59 21.38 -5.72
CA SER A 120 1.22 22.48 -6.62
C SER A 120 2.46 22.97 -7.36
N GLY A 121 2.60 22.55 -8.62
CA GLY A 121 3.56 23.11 -9.57
C GLY A 121 2.92 24.23 -10.39
N GLY A 122 3.75 25.06 -11.02
CA GLY A 122 3.28 26.24 -11.78
C GLY A 122 2.29 25.94 -12.91
N VAL A 123 2.28 24.70 -13.43
CA VAL A 123 1.40 24.25 -14.53
C VAL A 123 0.52 23.05 -14.18
N THR A 124 0.79 22.36 -13.08
CA THR A 124 0.11 21.11 -12.70
C THR A 124 0.06 20.98 -11.20
N SER A 125 -1.10 20.60 -10.68
CA SER A 125 -1.29 20.25 -9.29
C SER A 125 -1.79 18.81 -9.17
N ILE A 126 -1.40 18.13 -8.09
CA ILE A 126 -1.80 16.77 -7.78
C ILE A 126 -2.30 16.74 -6.35
N ALA A 127 -3.58 16.42 -6.17
CA ALA A 127 -4.12 16.09 -4.86
C ALA A 127 -4.12 14.57 -4.69
N ARG A 128 -3.67 14.08 -3.53
CA ARG A 128 -3.57 12.65 -3.20
C ARG A 128 -4.17 12.37 -1.83
N SER A 129 -4.87 11.25 -1.72
CA SER A 129 -5.17 10.58 -0.45
C SER A 129 -4.72 9.14 -0.54
N THR A 130 -3.96 8.70 0.45
CA THR A 130 -3.37 7.37 0.52
C THR A 130 -3.84 6.68 1.79
N TYR A 131 -4.50 5.54 1.65
CA TYR A 131 -5.02 4.72 2.74
C TYR A 131 -4.16 3.47 2.87
N HIS A 132 -3.61 3.17 4.05
CA HIS A 132 -2.69 2.04 4.18
C HIS A 132 -2.65 1.40 5.57
N ARG A 133 -2.17 0.16 5.59
CA ARG A 133 -1.77 -0.58 6.78
C ARG A 133 -0.36 -1.12 6.59
N SER A 134 0.47 -0.97 7.61
CA SER A 134 1.83 -1.48 7.69
C SER A 134 1.93 -2.60 8.72
N ASN A 135 3.12 -3.18 8.91
CA ASN A 135 3.39 -4.31 9.81
C ASN A 135 2.62 -5.58 9.44
N ILE A 136 2.29 -5.74 8.15
CA ILE A 136 1.68 -6.97 7.63
C ILE A 136 2.81 -7.84 7.09
N LYS A 137 2.87 -9.11 7.50
CA LYS A 137 3.95 -10.01 7.07
C LYS A 137 4.06 -10.08 5.54
N CYS A 138 5.22 -9.73 5.00
CA CYS A 138 5.50 -9.86 3.58
C CYS A 138 5.51 -11.34 3.14
N PRO A 139 5.11 -11.62 1.88
CA PRO A 139 5.34 -12.93 1.30
C PRO A 139 6.85 -13.14 1.11
N SER A 140 7.33 -14.33 1.46
CA SER A 140 8.68 -14.76 1.06
C SER A 140 8.72 -14.93 -0.45
N ALA A 141 9.82 -14.48 -1.07
CA ALA A 141 10.12 -14.76 -2.48
C ALA A 141 10.25 -16.26 -2.74
#